data_AF-A0A349HXI6-F1
#
_entry.id   AF-A0A349HXI6-F1
#
_cell.length_a   1.000
_cell.length_b   1.000
_cell.length_c   1.000
_cell.angle_alpha   90.00
_cell.angle_beta   90.00
_cell.angle_gamma   90.00
#
_symmetry.space_group_name_H-M   'P 1'
#
loop_
_entity.id
_entity.type
_entity.pdbx_description
1 polymer ?
#
loop_
_entity_poly.entity_id
_entity_poly.type
_entity_poly.pdbx_seq_one_letter_code
_entity_poly.pdbx_strand_id
1 'polypeptide(L)'
;MINKVELGSVKNNSKTPNRIVIKNNNMGQPNFTGLGSLALKGIQKCEEKPMVNVAVLDLSTAIIPRTFFETFIGSKTKDEDGNDTHHRKLNIMGGFEALRREGSGLVINCLIPGYIVKFAAGLLNKPIMGQFKNSSLVKSWANSDTISCIQKYYNNAQGLTKEDRVYSTLKSMFDDIEGVNGNAEKDGLKKFKELFANDPEYKEHLRKFAKNIISDKPEKDFADDMYNFLVKKSGIAENIKFAGDKGYFSSSLGHLCESASDILHGAYQEGIIKDYSADATQGKNVEKLVSKEVEELSKYFGKAKKLVNAKSIAGLGMIIPLAIAAQPINRWITHKLSGKKGAPIYNDDKERVLTPEEKKQLIRDKFIAVPLMWAVTGLSMLMDKPSLKMFQFKNIFPTMDQARIISAATFSSRLAAAEDSNELKENTIRDIATFSSFYFLGDYAAKAIATFIEKHNKDGIKLINRLKEPAEGANILQKFWNWAKHTKMKSTDELLGSIGDEALRLKARNMRGLCQLGNIGFSLLSLGVFIPIYTRTQSNKKEKMRHDQNTTLTATSTPTSSSKFSENLIKDNSPTFKSFFS
;
A
#
# COMPACT_ATOMS: atom_id res chain seq x y z
N MET A 1 -17.75 0.54 -9.60
CA MET A 1 -16.86 1.60 -9.11
C MET A 1 -16.34 1.14 -7.77
N ILE A 2 -15.08 0.70 -7.69
CA ILE A 2 -14.43 0.41 -6.41
C ILE A 2 -13.36 1.48 -6.25
N ASN A 3 -13.36 2.09 -5.10
CA ASN A 3 -12.19 2.79 -4.63
C ASN A 3 -11.64 1.95 -3.50
N LYS A 4 -10.40 1.48 -3.67
CA LYS A 4 -9.64 0.90 -2.58
C LYS A 4 -9.22 2.07 -1.70
N VAL A 5 -9.66 2.01 -0.45
CA VAL A 5 -9.45 3.11 0.46
C VAL A 5 -8.05 3.05 1.04
N GLU A 6 -7.38 4.19 1.01
CA GLU A 6 -6.18 4.44 1.80
C GLU A 6 -6.61 4.75 3.23
N LEU A 7 -6.14 3.92 4.15
CA LEU A 7 -6.38 4.07 5.57
C LEU A 7 -5.66 5.35 6.06
N GLY A 8 -6.45 6.24 6.66
CA GLY A 8 -6.05 7.55 7.14
C GLY A 8 -5.22 7.50 8.43
N SER A 9 -4.67 8.65 8.78
CA SER A 9 -3.61 8.92 9.75
C SER A 9 -4.05 8.87 11.22
N VAL A 10 -3.24 8.27 12.14
CA VAL A 10 -3.19 8.70 13.55
C VAL A 10 -1.75 8.72 14.09
N LYS A 11 -1.35 9.84 14.73
CA LYS A 11 -0.20 9.91 15.63
C LYS A 11 -0.64 9.60 17.06
N ASN A 12 0.08 8.68 17.70
CA ASN A 12 -0.10 8.32 19.10
C ASN A 12 0.39 9.41 20.06
N ASN A 13 -0.51 9.93 20.89
CA ASN A 13 -0.23 10.28 22.28
C ASN A 13 -1.55 10.46 23.08
N SER A 14 -2.11 9.35 23.55
CA SER A 14 -3.04 9.37 24.69
C SER A 14 -2.33 8.76 25.89
N LYS A 15 -2.12 9.58 26.92
CA LYS A 15 -1.70 9.14 28.25
C LYS A 15 -2.84 8.30 28.84
N THR A 16 -2.59 7.03 29.12
CA THR A 16 -3.46 6.18 29.94
C THR A 16 -3.41 6.63 31.41
N PRO A 17 -4.54 6.81 32.12
CA PRO A 17 -4.57 6.74 33.57
C PRO A 17 -4.45 5.29 34.04
N ASN A 18 -4.11 5.12 35.31
CA ASN A 18 -3.46 3.95 35.89
C ASN A 18 -4.19 2.60 35.77
N ARG A 19 -3.35 1.59 35.60
CA ARG A 19 -3.61 0.15 35.46
C ARG A 19 -4.00 -0.46 36.81
N ILE A 20 -5.23 -0.97 36.94
CA ILE A 20 -5.54 -2.02 37.93
C ILE A 20 -5.65 -3.34 37.16
N VAL A 21 -4.72 -4.25 37.46
CA VAL A 21 -4.60 -5.56 36.83
C VAL A 21 -5.62 -6.50 37.46
N ILE A 22 -6.68 -6.85 36.73
CA ILE A 22 -7.47 -8.04 37.04
C ILE A 22 -6.99 -9.16 36.11
N LYS A 23 -6.27 -10.13 36.70
CA LYS A 23 -5.88 -11.40 36.05
C LYS A 23 -7.15 -12.21 35.80
N ASN A 24 -7.45 -12.52 34.54
CA ASN A 24 -8.30 -13.65 34.21
C ASN A 24 -7.54 -14.61 33.30
N ASN A 25 -7.25 -15.80 33.85
CA ASN A 25 -6.67 -16.92 33.15
C ASN A 25 -7.78 -17.58 32.32
N ASN A 26 -7.77 -17.39 31.00
CA ASN A 26 -8.42 -18.31 30.07
C ASN A 26 -7.50 -18.53 28.87
N MET A 27 -7.29 -19.81 28.57
CA MET A 27 -6.27 -20.35 27.67
C MET A 27 -6.47 -19.91 26.20
N GLY A 28 -5.35 -19.64 25.51
CA GLY A 28 -5.27 -19.74 24.05
C GLY A 28 -5.19 -18.45 23.23
N GLN A 29 -5.01 -17.27 23.82
CA GLN A 29 -4.81 -16.03 23.03
C GLN A 29 -3.46 -15.37 23.33
N PRO A 30 -2.66 -15.04 22.32
CA PRO A 30 -1.39 -14.35 22.54
C PRO A 30 -1.68 -12.94 23.07
N ASN A 31 -1.39 -12.73 24.36
CA ASN A 31 -1.42 -11.42 24.99
C ASN A 31 -0.10 -10.70 24.71
N PHE A 32 -0.12 -9.76 23.76
CA PHE A 32 1.05 -8.93 23.42
C PHE A 32 1.25 -7.83 24.49
N THR A 33 1.91 -8.15 25.60
CA THR A 33 2.28 -7.16 26.64
C THR A 33 3.76 -6.72 26.52
N GLY A 34 4.09 -5.48 26.88
CA GLY A 34 5.48 -4.97 26.88
C GLY A 34 6.04 -4.72 25.48
N LEU A 35 7.19 -5.32 25.15
CA LEU A 35 7.81 -5.27 23.80
C LEU A 35 6.84 -5.76 22.70
N GLY A 36 5.97 -6.72 23.04
CA GLY A 36 4.90 -7.18 22.15
C GLY A 36 3.88 -6.09 21.80
N SER A 37 3.61 -5.14 22.70
CA SER A 37 2.72 -4.00 22.41
C SER A 37 3.37 -2.98 21.45
N LEU A 38 4.69 -2.84 21.50
CA LEU A 38 5.45 -2.01 20.55
C LEU A 38 5.46 -2.67 19.16
N ALA A 39 5.67 -4.00 19.11
CA ALA A 39 5.56 -4.78 17.87
C ALA A 39 4.14 -4.68 17.28
N LEU A 40 3.10 -4.81 18.11
CA LEU A 40 1.70 -4.66 17.69
C LEU A 40 1.42 -3.25 17.16
N LYS A 41 1.96 -2.19 17.79
CA LYS A 41 1.89 -0.82 17.28
C LYS A 41 2.59 -0.66 15.92
N GLY A 42 3.72 -1.35 15.71
CA GLY A 42 4.39 -1.40 14.40
C GLY A 42 3.53 -2.10 13.33
N ILE A 43 2.92 -3.23 13.69
CA ILE A 43 2.01 -3.99 12.82
C ILE A 43 0.76 -3.16 12.46
N GLN A 44 0.24 -2.37 13.40
CA GLN A 44 -0.88 -1.46 13.14
C GLN A 44 -0.50 -0.34 12.19
N LYS A 45 0.68 0.26 12.33
CA LYS A 45 1.17 1.25 11.36
C LYS A 45 1.33 0.66 9.95
N CYS A 46 1.67 -0.62 9.86
CA CYS A 46 1.69 -1.33 8.57
C CYS A 46 0.27 -1.45 8.01
N GLU A 47 -0.71 -1.83 8.84
CA GLU A 47 -2.13 -1.82 8.44
C GLU A 47 -2.57 -0.43 7.95
N GLU A 48 -2.35 0.61 8.75
CA GLU A 48 -2.79 1.98 8.48
C GLU A 48 -2.21 2.51 7.17
N LYS A 49 -0.98 2.11 6.83
CA LYS A 49 -0.27 2.64 5.68
C LYS A 49 0.19 1.49 4.81
N PRO A 50 -0.58 1.11 3.77
CA PRO A 50 -0.25 -0.01 2.90
C PRO A 50 1.19 0.04 2.37
N MET A 51 1.71 1.24 2.09
CA MET A 51 3.09 1.42 1.64
C MET A 51 4.13 1.22 2.73
N VAL A 52 3.81 1.53 3.99
CA VAL A 52 4.66 1.17 5.13
C VAL A 52 4.64 -0.34 5.32
N ASN A 53 3.48 -1.01 5.14
CA ASN A 53 3.43 -2.47 5.15
C ASN A 53 4.31 -3.07 4.07
N VAL A 54 4.12 -2.66 2.81
CA VAL A 54 4.97 -3.11 1.70
C VAL A 54 6.43 -2.83 2.00
N ALA A 55 6.76 -1.69 2.61
CA ALA A 55 8.14 -1.37 2.92
C ALA A 55 8.75 -2.26 4.01
N VAL A 56 7.99 -2.56 5.06
CA VAL A 56 8.41 -3.48 6.12
C VAL A 56 8.50 -4.91 5.58
N LEU A 57 7.56 -5.33 4.74
CA LEU A 57 7.61 -6.62 4.06
C LEU A 57 8.88 -6.72 3.21
N ASP A 58 9.12 -5.80 2.30
CA ASP A 58 10.29 -5.81 1.43
C ASP A 58 11.60 -5.82 2.25
N LEU A 59 11.69 -4.97 3.27
CA LEU A 59 12.86 -4.92 4.15
C LEU A 59 13.09 -6.25 4.88
N SER A 60 12.05 -6.82 5.51
CA SER A 60 12.16 -7.99 6.38
C SER A 60 12.20 -9.32 5.63
N THR A 61 11.54 -9.42 4.47
CA THR A 61 11.37 -10.68 3.74
C THR A 61 12.28 -10.82 2.53
N ALA A 62 12.73 -9.70 1.94
CA ALA A 62 13.55 -9.72 0.73
C ALA A 62 14.94 -9.12 0.97
N ILE A 63 15.01 -7.86 1.42
CA ILE A 63 16.26 -7.09 1.49
C ILE A 63 17.19 -7.65 2.57
N ILE A 64 16.76 -7.70 3.84
CA ILE A 64 17.62 -8.15 4.95
C ILE A 64 18.07 -9.61 4.77
N PRO A 65 17.18 -10.58 4.47
CA PRO A 65 17.61 -11.95 4.23
C PRO A 65 18.64 -12.02 3.10
N ARG A 66 18.44 -11.32 1.98
CA ARG A 66 19.38 -11.36 0.86
C ARG A 66 20.72 -10.73 1.20
N THR A 67 20.73 -9.56 1.84
CA THR A 67 21.94 -8.93 2.34
C THR A 67 22.70 -9.86 3.28
N PHE A 68 22.00 -10.55 4.18
CA PHE A 68 22.61 -11.51 5.09
C PHE A 68 23.19 -12.72 4.32
N PHE A 69 22.43 -13.33 3.41
CA PHE A 69 22.91 -14.44 2.60
C PHE A 69 24.15 -14.07 1.77
N GLU A 70 24.14 -12.91 1.10
CA GLU A 70 25.28 -12.46 0.31
C GLU A 70 26.50 -12.12 1.18
N THR A 71 26.30 -11.54 2.38
CA THR A 71 27.39 -11.23 3.32
C THR A 71 28.03 -12.49 3.91
N PHE A 72 27.22 -13.45 4.37
CA PHE A 72 27.67 -14.55 5.25
C PHE A 72 27.79 -15.90 4.55
N ILE A 73 27.05 -16.14 3.47
CA ILE A 73 27.01 -17.43 2.75
C ILE A 73 27.69 -17.32 1.39
N GLY A 74 27.77 -16.12 0.80
CA GLY A 74 28.62 -15.82 -0.36
C GLY A 74 30.12 -15.77 -0.06
N SER A 75 30.55 -16.08 1.17
CA SER A 75 31.96 -16.11 1.56
C SER A 75 32.72 -17.22 0.81
N LYS A 76 33.74 -16.85 0.01
CA LYS A 76 34.65 -17.82 -0.61
C LYS A 76 35.55 -18.47 0.46
N THR A 77 35.86 -19.76 0.30
CA THR A 77 37.00 -20.40 0.99
C THR A 77 38.31 -20.12 0.26
N LYS A 78 38.27 -19.56 -0.95
CA LYS A 78 39.44 -19.29 -1.79
C LYS A 78 39.75 -17.80 -1.86
N ASP A 79 41.03 -17.45 -1.74
CA ASP A 79 41.53 -16.08 -1.92
C ASP A 79 41.53 -15.65 -3.41
N GLU A 80 41.99 -14.42 -3.68
CA GLU A 80 42.04 -13.84 -5.04
C GLU A 80 43.00 -14.60 -5.98
N ASP A 81 43.87 -15.46 -5.43
CA ASP A 81 44.84 -16.29 -6.14
C ASP A 81 44.40 -17.77 -6.23
N GLY A 82 43.22 -18.11 -5.71
CA GLY A 82 42.62 -19.45 -5.81
C GLY A 82 43.05 -20.45 -4.72
N ASN A 83 43.77 -20.01 -3.68
CA ASN A 83 44.21 -20.87 -2.58
C ASN A 83 43.10 -21.03 -1.52
N ASP A 84 42.87 -22.28 -1.07
CA ASP A 84 41.92 -22.54 0.03
C ASP A 84 42.45 -21.99 1.35
N THR A 85 41.84 -20.91 1.79
CA THR A 85 41.99 -20.36 3.14
C THR A 85 40.94 -21.02 4.04
N HIS A 86 41.37 -21.67 5.12
CA HIS A 86 40.49 -22.31 6.11
C HIS A 86 39.57 -21.33 6.88
N HIS A 87 39.51 -20.06 6.48
CA HIS A 87 38.70 -19.00 7.10
C HIS A 87 37.75 -18.38 6.06
N ARG A 88 36.43 -18.46 6.31
CA ARG A 88 35.42 -17.76 5.49
C ARG A 88 35.66 -16.24 5.54
N LYS A 89 36.04 -15.63 4.41
CA LYS A 89 36.03 -14.15 4.28
C LYS A 89 34.60 -13.67 4.01
N LEU A 90 34.05 -12.85 4.90
CA LEU A 90 32.73 -12.23 4.72
C LEU A 90 32.71 -11.36 3.46
N ASN A 91 31.70 -11.54 2.61
CA ASN A 91 31.51 -10.71 1.41
C ASN A 91 30.71 -9.45 1.76
N ILE A 92 31.30 -8.60 2.61
CA ILE A 92 30.66 -7.37 3.12
C ILE A 92 30.29 -6.42 1.97
N MET A 93 31.13 -6.35 0.92
CA MET A 93 30.87 -5.52 -0.25
C MET A 93 29.67 -6.02 -1.07
N GLY A 94 29.55 -7.34 -1.30
CA GLY A 94 28.37 -7.92 -1.95
C GLY A 94 27.10 -7.72 -1.13
N GLY A 95 27.17 -7.92 0.19
CA GLY A 95 26.07 -7.63 1.10
C GLY A 95 25.59 -6.17 1.07
N PHE A 96 26.52 -5.22 1.13
CA PHE A 96 26.22 -3.78 1.03
C PHE A 96 25.66 -3.41 -0.35
N GLU A 97 26.19 -4.02 -1.41
CA GLU A 97 25.66 -3.87 -2.76
C GLU A 97 24.21 -4.35 -2.86
N ALA A 98 23.88 -5.54 -2.37
CA ALA A 98 22.50 -6.04 -2.33
C ALA A 98 21.59 -5.13 -1.50
N LEU A 99 22.04 -4.68 -0.32
CA LEU A 99 21.27 -3.78 0.53
C LEU A 99 20.92 -2.50 -0.21
N ARG A 100 21.90 -1.89 -0.91
CA ARG A 100 21.70 -0.67 -1.70
C ARG A 100 20.84 -0.91 -2.94
N ARG A 101 21.11 -2.00 -3.68
CA ARG A 101 20.41 -2.34 -4.92
C ARG A 101 18.94 -2.65 -4.70
N GLU A 102 18.61 -3.41 -3.66
CA GLU A 102 17.22 -3.74 -3.33
C GLU A 102 16.56 -2.60 -2.50
N GLY A 103 17.28 -1.98 -1.57
CA GLY A 103 16.77 -0.89 -0.73
C GLY A 103 16.49 0.43 -1.46
N SER A 104 17.21 0.74 -2.54
CA SER A 104 16.89 1.91 -3.37
C SER A 104 15.55 1.75 -4.09
N GLY A 105 15.21 0.54 -4.53
CA GLY A 105 13.90 0.22 -5.11
C GLY A 105 12.79 0.47 -4.11
N LEU A 106 12.96 0.02 -2.86
CA LEU A 106 12.03 0.29 -1.75
C LEU A 106 11.77 1.78 -1.55
N VAL A 107 12.85 2.56 -1.46
CA VAL A 107 12.80 4.00 -1.19
C VAL A 107 12.07 4.75 -2.31
N ILE A 108 12.38 4.44 -3.57
CA ILE A 108 11.78 5.07 -4.76
C ILE A 108 10.31 4.66 -4.91
N ASN A 109 9.99 3.38 -4.67
CA ASN A 109 8.64 2.86 -4.88
C ASN A 109 7.66 3.28 -3.80
N CYS A 110 8.10 3.33 -2.53
CA CYS A 110 7.18 3.42 -1.39
C CYS A 110 7.34 4.69 -0.55
N LEU A 111 8.55 5.25 -0.40
CA LEU A 111 8.82 6.25 0.63
C LEU A 111 8.92 7.69 0.10
N ILE A 112 9.59 7.89 -1.03
CA ILE A 112 9.82 9.22 -1.62
C ILE A 112 8.66 9.77 -2.49
N PRO A 113 7.76 8.96 -3.11
CA PRO A 113 6.76 9.48 -4.06
C PRO A 113 5.97 10.71 -3.61
N GLY A 114 5.38 10.73 -2.41
CA GLY A 114 4.61 11.90 -1.97
C GLY A 114 5.47 13.14 -1.71
N TYR A 115 6.74 12.99 -1.37
CA TYR A 115 7.65 14.15 -1.27
C TYR A 115 7.93 14.76 -2.64
N ILE A 116 8.12 13.94 -3.68
CA ILE A 116 8.26 14.40 -5.06
C ILE A 116 6.96 15.07 -5.54
N VAL A 117 5.80 14.49 -5.24
CA VAL A 117 4.50 15.08 -5.59
C VAL A 117 4.28 16.40 -4.85
N LYS A 118 4.67 16.50 -3.58
CA LYS A 118 4.61 17.74 -2.80
C LYS A 118 5.56 18.80 -3.37
N PHE A 119 6.75 18.40 -3.82
CA PHE A 119 7.68 19.29 -4.52
C PHE A 119 7.06 19.81 -5.83
N ALA A 120 6.50 18.92 -6.66
CA ALA A 120 5.78 19.30 -7.87
C ALA A 120 4.62 20.25 -7.57
N ALA A 121 3.87 19.99 -6.49
CA ALA A 121 2.79 20.85 -6.04
C ALA A 121 3.29 22.24 -5.66
N GLY A 122 4.45 22.35 -5.00
CA GLY A 122 5.08 23.63 -4.68
C GLY A 122 5.37 24.48 -5.92
N LEU A 123 5.86 23.86 -7.00
CA LEU A 123 6.11 24.54 -8.27
C LEU A 123 4.82 24.91 -9.01
N LEU A 124 3.79 24.06 -8.93
CA LEU A 124 2.56 24.20 -9.70
C LEU A 124 1.45 25.01 -8.99
N ASN A 125 1.53 25.20 -7.67
CA ASN A 125 0.47 25.85 -6.89
C ASN A 125 0.17 27.26 -7.40
N LYS A 126 1.18 28.14 -7.45
CA LYS A 126 1.01 29.53 -7.92
C LYS A 126 0.50 29.62 -9.37
N PRO A 127 1.12 28.97 -10.37
CA PRO A 127 0.68 29.12 -11.76
C PRO A 127 -0.71 28.53 -12.02
N ILE A 128 -1.09 27.45 -11.34
CA ILE A 128 -2.41 26.84 -11.54
C ILE A 128 -3.50 27.61 -10.78
N MET A 129 -3.28 27.92 -9.50
CA MET A 129 -4.26 28.63 -8.66
C MET A 129 -4.46 30.09 -9.09
N GLY A 130 -3.44 30.72 -9.69
CA GLY A 130 -3.57 32.00 -10.38
C GLY A 130 -3.96 33.15 -9.46
N GLN A 131 -5.23 33.56 -9.49
CA GLN A 131 -5.79 34.62 -8.65
C GLN A 131 -5.91 34.20 -7.17
N PHE A 132 -5.99 32.89 -6.90
CA PHE A 132 -6.08 32.33 -5.56
C PHE A 132 -4.65 32.11 -5.01
N LYS A 133 -4.06 33.17 -4.44
CA LYS A 133 -2.66 33.18 -3.99
C LYS A 133 -2.50 33.00 -2.49
N ASN A 134 -3.55 33.22 -1.71
CA ASN A 134 -3.50 33.22 -0.25
C ASN A 134 -3.63 31.82 0.34
N SER A 135 -4.19 30.88 -0.43
CA SER A 135 -4.29 29.47 -0.10
C SER A 135 -3.12 28.65 -0.65
N SER A 136 -2.69 27.68 0.13
CA SER A 136 -1.65 26.73 -0.27
C SER A 136 -2.17 25.30 -0.20
N LEU A 137 -2.56 24.76 -1.35
CA LEU A 137 -2.99 23.37 -1.48
C LEU A 137 -1.82 22.40 -1.73
N VAL A 138 -0.59 22.87 -1.52
CA VAL A 138 0.65 22.09 -1.68
C VAL A 138 0.64 20.85 -0.79
N LYS A 139 0.17 21.01 0.45
CA LYS A 139 0.10 19.93 1.45
C LYS A 139 -1.22 19.15 1.41
N SER A 140 -2.22 19.66 0.69
CA SER A 140 -3.54 19.02 0.66
C SER A 140 -3.51 17.77 -0.20
N TRP A 141 -4.14 16.70 0.27
CA TRP A 141 -4.28 15.45 -0.48
C TRP A 141 -5.70 15.21 -1.02
N ALA A 142 -6.53 16.26 -1.06
CA ALA A 142 -7.89 16.19 -1.57
C ALA A 142 -7.90 15.79 -3.06
N ASN A 143 -8.59 14.70 -3.37
CA ASN A 143 -8.73 14.20 -4.73
C ASN A 143 -9.90 14.87 -5.46
N SER A 144 -10.01 14.67 -6.78
CA SER A 144 -11.06 15.35 -7.57
C SER A 144 -12.48 14.99 -7.16
N ASP A 145 -12.72 13.77 -6.70
CA ASP A 145 -14.04 13.31 -6.27
C ASP A 145 -14.45 13.99 -4.97
N THR A 146 -13.53 14.09 -4.01
CA THR A 146 -13.74 14.75 -2.74
C THR A 146 -13.96 16.24 -2.91
N ILE A 147 -13.16 16.89 -3.77
CA ILE A 147 -13.39 18.29 -4.11
C ILE A 147 -14.77 18.50 -4.74
N SER A 148 -15.19 17.61 -5.63
CA SER A 148 -16.51 17.71 -6.28
C SER A 148 -17.65 17.42 -5.31
N CYS A 149 -17.45 16.49 -4.36
CA CYS A 149 -18.37 16.21 -3.28
C CYS A 149 -18.55 17.44 -2.37
N ILE A 150 -17.46 18.02 -1.88
CA ILE A 150 -17.49 19.23 -1.05
C ILE A 150 -18.19 20.37 -1.82
N GLN A 151 -17.86 20.57 -3.10
CA GLN A 151 -18.52 21.55 -3.96
C GLN A 151 -20.04 21.33 -4.05
N LYS A 152 -20.49 20.08 -4.25
CA LYS A 152 -21.92 19.73 -4.32
C LYS A 152 -22.67 20.16 -3.05
N TYR A 153 -22.15 19.86 -1.86
CA TYR A 153 -22.83 20.21 -0.62
C TYR A 153 -22.71 21.70 -0.29
N TYR A 154 -21.58 22.33 -0.59
CA TYR A 154 -21.40 23.76 -0.34
C TYR A 154 -22.35 24.62 -1.19
N ASN A 155 -22.55 24.25 -2.46
CA ASN A 155 -23.45 24.97 -3.35
C ASN A 155 -24.89 25.03 -2.81
N ASN A 156 -25.30 24.04 -2.02
CA ASN A 156 -26.63 23.94 -1.41
C ASN A 156 -26.66 24.34 0.08
N ALA A 157 -25.53 24.81 0.63
CA ALA A 157 -25.44 25.15 2.04
C ALA A 157 -26.31 26.37 2.38
N GLN A 158 -26.81 26.41 3.61
CA GLN A 158 -27.60 27.52 4.12
C GLN A 158 -26.84 28.26 5.22
N GLY A 159 -27.22 29.51 5.50
CA GLY A 159 -26.60 30.32 6.54
C GLY A 159 -26.15 31.69 6.05
N LEU A 160 -26.09 32.66 6.96
CA LEU A 160 -25.63 34.02 6.69
C LEU A 160 -24.19 34.25 7.14
N THR A 161 -23.73 33.55 8.17
CA THR A 161 -22.37 33.66 8.68
C THR A 161 -21.44 32.67 7.98
N LYS A 162 -20.12 32.95 8.03
CA LYS A 162 -19.08 32.04 7.54
C LYS A 162 -19.18 30.67 8.21
N GLU A 163 -19.42 30.66 9.52
CA GLU A 163 -19.52 29.43 10.32
C GLU A 163 -20.74 28.62 9.91
N ASP A 164 -21.91 29.27 9.78
CA ASP A 164 -23.15 28.57 9.44
C ASP A 164 -23.09 27.93 8.06
N ARG A 165 -22.48 28.60 7.08
CA ARG A 165 -22.29 28.08 5.73
C ARG A 165 -21.40 26.84 5.72
N VAL A 166 -20.27 26.89 6.43
CA VAL A 166 -19.37 25.74 6.58
C VAL A 166 -20.04 24.61 7.36
N TYR A 167 -20.69 24.92 8.48
CA TYR A 167 -21.44 23.96 9.28
C TYR A 167 -22.56 23.27 8.47
N SER A 168 -23.34 24.03 7.71
CA SER A 168 -24.41 23.50 6.86
C SER A 168 -23.86 22.59 5.76
N THR A 169 -22.72 22.95 5.17
CA THR A 169 -21.99 22.11 4.21
C THR A 169 -21.58 20.79 4.85
N LEU A 170 -20.89 20.84 6.00
CA LEU A 170 -20.42 19.65 6.70
C LEU A 170 -21.57 18.76 7.16
N LYS A 171 -22.61 19.34 7.75
CA LYS A 171 -23.77 18.61 8.25
C LYS A 171 -24.50 17.89 7.11
N SER A 172 -24.82 18.61 6.03
CA SER A 172 -25.51 17.99 4.89
C SER A 172 -24.67 16.91 4.21
N MET A 173 -23.37 17.13 4.09
CA MET A 173 -22.44 16.15 3.55
C MET A 173 -22.37 14.89 4.43
N PHE A 174 -22.14 15.02 5.73
CA PHE A 174 -22.01 13.88 6.63
C PHE A 174 -23.33 13.15 6.87
N ASP A 175 -24.47 13.85 6.94
CA ASP A 175 -25.78 13.23 7.07
C ASP A 175 -26.10 12.34 5.85
N ASP A 176 -25.63 12.74 4.66
CA ASP A 176 -25.88 12.02 3.41
C ASP A 176 -24.99 10.77 3.23
N ILE A 177 -24.11 10.48 4.21
CA ILE A 177 -23.26 9.29 4.19
C ILE A 177 -24.05 8.03 4.56
N GLU A 178 -23.87 7.00 3.74
CA GLU A 178 -24.17 5.62 4.06
C GLU A 178 -22.85 4.81 4.10
N GLY A 179 -22.63 4.03 5.15
CA GLY A 179 -21.42 3.23 5.29
C GLY A 179 -21.69 1.81 5.76
N VAL A 180 -20.74 0.92 5.50
CA VAL A 180 -20.91 -0.51 5.78
C VAL A 180 -20.21 -0.90 7.08
N ASN A 181 -20.99 -1.45 8.00
CA ASN A 181 -20.52 -2.12 9.20
C ASN A 181 -21.13 -3.53 9.27
N GLY A 182 -20.37 -4.53 8.80
CA GLY A 182 -20.85 -5.90 8.66
C GLY A 182 -21.31 -6.20 7.23
N ASN A 183 -22.59 -6.52 7.02
CA ASN A 183 -23.10 -6.95 5.70
C ASN A 183 -24.05 -5.91 5.11
N ALA A 184 -23.66 -5.30 3.99
CA ALA A 184 -24.37 -4.21 3.35
C ALA A 184 -25.77 -4.59 2.82
N GLU A 185 -25.97 -5.84 2.41
CA GLU A 185 -27.27 -6.31 1.87
C GLU A 185 -28.19 -6.86 2.97
N LYS A 186 -27.75 -6.80 4.23
CA LYS A 186 -28.55 -7.13 5.42
C LYS A 186 -28.72 -5.86 6.26
N ASP A 187 -28.42 -5.95 7.55
CA ASP A 187 -28.53 -4.86 8.53
C ASP A 187 -27.28 -3.97 8.63
N GLY A 188 -26.24 -4.25 7.82
CA GLY A 188 -24.92 -3.63 7.96
C GLY A 188 -24.72 -2.32 7.22
N LEU A 189 -25.62 -1.91 6.33
CA LEU A 189 -25.58 -0.58 5.74
C LEU A 189 -26.21 0.43 6.72
N LYS A 190 -25.41 1.32 7.29
CA LYS A 190 -25.86 2.34 8.25
C LYS A 190 -25.86 3.72 7.61
N LYS A 191 -26.90 4.51 7.88
CA LYS A 191 -26.99 5.90 7.43
C LYS A 191 -26.62 6.85 8.55
N PHE A 192 -25.74 7.80 8.27
CA PHE A 192 -25.25 8.75 9.28
C PHE A 192 -26.39 9.64 9.78
N LYS A 193 -27.27 10.11 8.89
CA LYS A 193 -28.47 10.86 9.28
C LYS A 193 -29.30 10.17 10.36
N GLU A 194 -29.44 8.84 10.28
CA GLU A 194 -30.20 8.05 11.25
C GLU A 194 -29.41 7.82 12.54
N LEU A 195 -28.11 7.49 12.42
CA LEU A 195 -27.21 7.25 13.57
C LEU A 195 -27.06 8.50 14.45
N PHE A 196 -27.03 9.68 13.86
CA PHE A 196 -26.74 10.94 14.56
C PHE A 196 -27.96 11.86 14.74
N ALA A 197 -29.17 11.44 14.36
CA ALA A 197 -30.38 12.28 14.35
C ALA A 197 -30.62 13.03 15.66
N ASN A 198 -30.39 12.36 16.80
CA ASN A 198 -30.65 12.87 18.14
C ASN A 198 -29.37 12.99 18.99
N ASP A 199 -28.18 12.99 18.38
CA ASP A 199 -26.92 13.12 19.12
C ASP A 199 -26.55 14.61 19.27
N PRO A 200 -26.65 15.20 20.48
CA PRO A 200 -26.26 16.59 20.70
C PRO A 200 -24.74 16.79 20.50
N GLU A 201 -23.91 15.78 20.82
CA GLU A 201 -22.46 15.85 20.65
C GLU A 201 -22.09 15.97 19.17
N TYR A 202 -22.88 15.37 18.27
CA TYR A 202 -22.63 15.48 16.83
C TYR A 202 -22.71 16.93 16.33
N LYS A 203 -23.74 17.67 16.77
CA LYS A 203 -23.87 19.09 16.41
C LYS A 203 -22.72 19.92 16.99
N GLU A 204 -22.32 19.64 18.22
CA GLU A 204 -21.19 20.31 18.87
C GLU A 204 -19.87 20.06 18.14
N HIS A 205 -19.56 18.80 17.81
CA HIS A 205 -18.37 18.43 17.06
C HIS A 205 -18.36 19.07 15.66
N LEU A 206 -19.49 19.08 14.95
CA LEU A 206 -19.61 19.77 13.66
C LEU A 206 -19.38 21.28 13.77
N ARG A 207 -19.91 21.92 14.82
CA ARG A 207 -19.71 23.36 15.07
C ARG A 207 -18.26 23.66 15.42
N LYS A 208 -17.64 22.85 16.30
CA LYS A 208 -16.20 22.94 16.60
C LYS A 208 -15.38 22.78 15.32
N PHE A 209 -15.74 21.83 14.46
CA PHE A 209 -15.07 21.59 13.19
C PHE A 209 -15.19 22.81 12.27
N ALA A 210 -16.41 23.31 12.04
CA ALA A 210 -16.65 24.50 11.22
C ALA A 210 -15.87 25.73 11.71
N LYS A 211 -15.87 25.98 13.03
CA LYS A 211 -15.11 27.07 13.65
C LYS A 211 -13.61 26.98 13.39
N ASN A 212 -13.04 25.78 13.48
CA ASN A 212 -11.63 25.57 13.18
C ASN A 212 -11.33 25.79 11.70
N ILE A 213 -12.20 25.34 10.79
CA ILE A 213 -12.05 25.59 9.34
C ILE A 213 -11.98 27.09 9.03
N ILE A 214 -12.75 27.93 9.72
CA ILE A 214 -12.77 29.39 9.49
C ILE A 214 -11.89 30.18 10.46
N SER A 215 -10.99 29.52 11.19
CA SER A 215 -10.07 30.18 12.13
C SER A 215 -8.75 30.52 11.43
N ASP A 216 -8.18 31.69 11.72
CA ASP A 216 -6.81 32.02 11.26
C ASP A 216 -5.74 31.14 11.92
N LYS A 217 -6.07 30.55 13.07
CA LYS A 217 -5.21 29.63 13.84
C LYS A 217 -6.04 28.40 14.22
N PRO A 218 -6.29 27.47 13.27
CA PRO A 218 -6.99 26.24 13.58
C PRO A 218 -6.23 25.45 14.64
N GLU A 219 -6.97 24.75 15.51
CA GLU A 219 -6.40 23.73 16.38
C GLU A 219 -5.64 22.70 15.55
N LYS A 220 -4.62 22.07 16.13
CA LYS A 220 -3.96 20.94 15.45
C LYS A 220 -4.91 19.75 15.47
N ASP A 221 -4.90 18.98 14.39
CA ASP A 221 -5.55 17.66 14.30
C ASP A 221 -7.09 17.69 14.52
N PHE A 222 -7.73 18.85 14.37
CA PHE A 222 -9.18 19.00 14.55
C PHE A 222 -10.03 18.20 13.54
N ALA A 223 -9.47 17.88 12.36
CA ALA A 223 -10.10 16.96 11.41
C ALA A 223 -10.06 15.51 11.93
N ASP A 224 -8.98 15.12 12.62
CA ASP A 224 -8.85 13.80 13.25
C ASP A 224 -9.82 13.67 14.42
N ASP A 225 -10.02 14.73 15.21
CA ASP A 225 -11.03 14.76 16.27
C ASP A 225 -12.43 14.45 15.72
N MET A 226 -12.81 15.08 14.60
CA MET A 226 -14.09 14.82 13.94
C MET A 226 -14.17 13.38 13.43
N TYR A 227 -13.12 12.91 12.75
CA TYR A 227 -13.05 11.54 12.25
C TYR A 227 -13.22 10.52 13.39
N ASN A 228 -12.46 10.67 14.47
CA ASN A 228 -12.50 9.78 15.63
C ASN A 228 -13.89 9.76 16.28
N PHE A 229 -14.55 10.91 16.40
CA PHE A 229 -15.92 10.99 16.89
C PHE A 229 -16.88 10.18 16.00
N LEU A 230 -16.82 10.39 14.67
CA LEU A 230 -17.70 9.71 13.73
C LEU A 230 -17.48 8.19 13.75
N VAL A 231 -16.23 7.73 13.73
CA VAL A 231 -15.90 6.29 13.75
C VAL A 231 -16.31 5.66 15.07
N LYS A 232 -16.07 6.33 16.20
CA LYS A 232 -16.43 5.82 17.54
C LYS A 232 -17.94 5.58 17.68
N LYS A 233 -18.77 6.40 17.05
CA LYS A 233 -20.24 6.29 17.12
C LYS A 233 -20.82 5.38 16.05
N SER A 234 -20.24 5.37 14.85
CA SER A 234 -20.77 4.63 13.70
C SER A 234 -20.15 3.24 13.49
N GLY A 235 -18.91 3.04 13.97
CA GLY A 235 -18.09 1.88 13.62
C GLY A 235 -17.68 1.83 12.14
N ILE A 236 -17.72 2.97 11.45
CA ILE A 236 -17.46 3.11 10.01
C ILE A 236 -16.31 4.10 9.82
N ALA A 237 -15.23 3.63 9.21
CA ALA A 237 -14.13 4.48 8.72
C ALA A 237 -13.99 4.34 7.20
N GLU A 238 -14.37 3.18 6.69
CA GLU A 238 -14.15 2.74 5.32
C GLU A 238 -15.46 2.38 4.61
N ASN A 239 -15.40 2.27 3.29
CA ASN A 239 -16.54 1.86 2.45
C ASN A 239 -17.78 2.74 2.66
N ILE A 240 -17.56 4.06 2.64
CA ILE A 240 -18.63 5.06 2.63
C ILE A 240 -19.13 5.29 1.20
N LYS A 241 -20.39 5.70 1.06
CA LYS A 241 -21.01 6.22 -0.17
C LYS A 241 -21.99 7.33 0.22
N PHE A 242 -22.38 8.16 -0.73
CA PHE A 242 -23.43 9.16 -0.50
C PHE A 242 -24.78 8.62 -0.96
N ALA A 243 -25.87 9.08 -0.36
CA ALA A 243 -27.20 8.59 -0.67
C ALA A 243 -27.51 8.76 -2.17
N GLY A 244 -28.03 7.71 -2.79
CA GLY A 244 -28.30 7.66 -4.23
C GLY A 244 -27.10 7.29 -5.12
N ASP A 245 -25.88 7.24 -4.59
CA ASP A 245 -24.72 6.79 -5.37
C ASP A 245 -24.72 5.28 -5.59
N LYS A 246 -24.41 4.87 -6.83
CA LYS A 246 -24.32 3.45 -7.21
C LYS A 246 -23.06 2.74 -6.71
N GLY A 247 -22.08 3.47 -6.21
CA GLY A 247 -20.76 2.93 -5.84
C GLY A 247 -20.18 3.58 -4.61
N TYR A 248 -19.17 2.94 -4.03
CA TYR A 248 -18.46 3.47 -2.87
C TYR A 248 -17.59 4.66 -3.25
N PHE A 249 -17.61 5.65 -2.38
CA PHE A 249 -16.88 6.90 -2.50
C PHE A 249 -15.36 6.64 -2.51
N SER A 250 -14.60 7.60 -3.06
CA SER A 250 -13.20 7.35 -3.39
C SER A 250 -12.19 7.45 -2.29
N SER A 251 -12.65 7.87 -1.13
CA SER A 251 -11.83 8.19 0.01
C SER A 251 -12.46 7.60 1.28
N SER A 252 -11.65 7.41 2.30
CA SER A 252 -12.11 7.05 3.65
C SER A 252 -12.85 8.23 4.26
N LEU A 253 -13.54 7.96 5.36
CA LEU A 253 -14.12 9.00 6.18
C LEU A 253 -13.05 9.97 6.71
N GLY A 254 -11.90 9.45 7.14
CA GLY A 254 -10.78 10.27 7.61
C GLY A 254 -10.24 11.19 6.52
N HIS A 255 -10.00 10.65 5.32
CA HIS A 255 -9.56 11.46 4.18
C HIS A 255 -10.60 12.50 3.75
N LEU A 256 -11.90 12.19 3.87
CA LEU A 256 -12.98 13.15 3.64
C LEU A 256 -12.94 14.30 4.68
N CYS A 257 -12.75 14.00 5.97
CA CYS A 257 -12.60 15.00 7.02
C CYS A 257 -11.38 15.90 6.76
N GLU A 258 -10.19 15.32 6.53
CA GLU A 258 -8.96 16.08 6.23
C GLU A 258 -9.13 16.94 4.97
N SER A 259 -9.70 16.37 3.90
CA SER A 259 -9.88 17.08 2.63
C SER A 259 -10.91 18.20 2.72
N ALA A 260 -12.01 17.98 3.44
CA ALA A 260 -13.02 19.02 3.68
C ALA A 260 -12.42 20.18 4.47
N SER A 261 -11.62 19.87 5.50
CA SER A 261 -10.84 20.84 6.25
C SER A 261 -9.93 21.66 5.35
N ASP A 262 -9.02 21.02 4.61
CA ASP A 262 -8.01 21.70 3.78
C ASP A 262 -8.65 22.61 2.71
N ILE A 263 -9.67 22.09 2.02
CA ILE A 263 -10.25 22.77 0.87
C ILE A 263 -11.13 23.95 1.32
N LEU A 264 -11.96 23.76 2.36
CA LEU A 264 -12.80 24.84 2.87
C LEU A 264 -11.97 25.89 3.62
N HIS A 265 -10.93 25.48 4.35
CA HIS A 265 -9.99 26.41 4.99
C HIS A 265 -9.22 27.22 3.93
N GLY A 266 -8.79 26.57 2.84
CA GLY A 266 -8.19 27.27 1.71
C GLY A 266 -9.14 28.30 1.08
N ALA A 267 -10.42 27.97 0.91
CA ALA A 267 -11.42 28.94 0.42
C ALA A 267 -11.66 30.11 1.40
N TYR A 268 -11.62 29.84 2.71
CA TYR A 268 -11.66 30.86 3.75
C TYR A 268 -10.44 31.80 3.67
N GLN A 269 -9.22 31.27 3.50
CA GLN A 269 -7.99 32.05 3.36
C GLN A 269 -7.98 32.95 2.12
N GLU A 270 -8.64 32.54 1.04
CA GLU A 270 -8.83 33.38 -0.15
C GLU A 270 -9.91 34.46 0.03
N GLY A 271 -10.60 34.49 1.18
CA GLY A 271 -11.69 35.45 1.43
C GLY A 271 -12.95 35.19 0.60
N ILE A 272 -13.12 33.97 0.08
CA ILE A 272 -14.28 33.60 -0.75
C ILE A 272 -15.51 33.42 0.15
N ILE A 273 -15.35 32.72 1.29
CA ILE A 273 -16.42 32.47 2.27
C ILE A 273 -16.69 33.76 3.06
N LYS A 274 -17.86 34.36 2.84
CA LYS A 274 -18.20 35.70 3.37
C LYS A 274 -19.29 35.63 4.44
N ASP A 275 -19.40 36.73 5.19
CA ASP A 275 -20.49 36.96 6.13
C ASP A 275 -21.48 37.94 5.51
N TYR A 276 -22.76 37.57 5.50
CA TYR A 276 -23.85 38.33 4.91
C TYR A 276 -24.84 38.87 5.94
N SER A 277 -24.56 38.74 7.24
CA SER A 277 -25.47 39.15 8.32
C SER A 277 -25.75 40.65 8.27
N ALA A 278 -24.72 41.46 8.01
CA ALA A 278 -24.86 42.91 7.85
C ALA A 278 -25.62 43.28 6.58
N ASP A 279 -25.37 42.58 5.47
CA ASP A 279 -26.06 42.81 4.19
C ASP A 279 -27.55 42.46 4.28
N ALA A 280 -27.89 41.38 4.99
CA ALA A 280 -29.26 40.99 5.28
C ALA A 280 -29.99 42.06 6.10
N THR A 281 -29.33 42.58 7.15
CA THR A 281 -29.89 43.65 8.00
C THR A 281 -30.10 44.95 7.22
N GLN A 282 -29.27 45.21 6.20
CA GLN A 282 -29.39 46.37 5.31
C GLN A 282 -30.37 46.17 4.14
N GLY A 283 -31.12 45.06 4.11
CA GLY A 283 -32.11 44.77 3.06
C GLY A 283 -31.51 44.51 1.68
N LYS A 284 -30.22 44.19 1.59
CA LYS A 284 -29.59 43.83 0.30
C LYS A 284 -30.08 42.47 -0.17
N ASN A 285 -30.02 42.23 -1.48
CA ASN A 285 -30.32 40.93 -2.07
C ASN A 285 -29.19 39.93 -1.77
N VAL A 286 -29.28 39.27 -0.62
CA VAL A 286 -28.32 38.26 -0.13
C VAL A 286 -28.22 37.08 -1.08
N GLU A 287 -29.32 36.65 -1.69
CA GLU A 287 -29.35 35.52 -2.64
C GLU A 287 -28.41 35.77 -3.84
N LYS A 288 -28.43 37.00 -4.37
CA LYS A 288 -27.51 37.42 -5.44
C LYS A 288 -26.04 37.43 -4.99
N LEU A 289 -25.77 37.79 -3.72
CA LEU A 289 -24.41 37.81 -3.17
C LEU A 289 -23.88 36.39 -2.95
N VAL A 290 -24.71 35.49 -2.39
CA VAL A 290 -24.40 34.07 -2.20
C VAL A 290 -24.17 33.40 -3.55
N SER A 291 -24.97 33.72 -4.57
CA SER A 291 -24.78 33.19 -5.93
C SER A 291 -23.40 33.56 -6.51
N LYS A 292 -22.93 34.78 -6.27
CA LYS A 292 -21.58 35.21 -6.68
C LYS A 292 -20.47 34.47 -5.92
N GLU A 293 -20.63 34.28 -4.60
CA GLU A 293 -19.70 33.46 -3.81
C GLU A 293 -19.62 32.04 -4.35
N VAL A 294 -20.76 31.41 -4.64
CA VAL A 294 -20.82 30.04 -5.20
C VAL A 294 -20.12 29.95 -6.56
N GLU A 295 -20.21 31.00 -7.38
CA GLU A 295 -19.49 31.08 -8.65
C GLU A 295 -17.96 31.20 -8.46
N GLU A 296 -17.51 32.10 -7.58
CA GLU A 296 -16.08 32.27 -7.24
C GLU A 296 -15.50 30.98 -6.65
N LEU A 297 -16.25 30.34 -5.76
CA LEU A 297 -15.86 29.08 -5.13
C LEU A 297 -15.82 27.93 -6.14
N SER A 298 -16.75 27.89 -7.09
CA SER A 298 -16.71 26.91 -8.18
C SER A 298 -15.46 27.07 -9.05
N LYS A 299 -14.99 28.30 -9.29
CA LYS A 299 -13.70 28.57 -9.95
C LYS A 299 -12.53 28.07 -9.10
N TYR A 300 -12.55 28.33 -7.78
CA TYR A 300 -11.56 27.82 -6.83
C TYR A 300 -11.47 26.28 -6.85
N PHE A 301 -12.59 25.58 -6.69
CA PHE A 301 -12.64 24.12 -6.77
C PHE A 301 -12.17 23.59 -8.14
N GLY A 302 -12.50 24.29 -9.23
CA GLY A 302 -12.01 23.97 -10.56
C GLY A 302 -10.48 24.03 -10.67
N LYS A 303 -9.85 25.05 -10.07
CA LYS A 303 -8.39 25.17 -10.00
C LYS A 303 -7.77 24.15 -9.06
N ALA A 304 -8.36 23.89 -7.90
CA ALA A 304 -7.92 22.84 -6.97
C ALA A 304 -7.91 21.46 -7.65
N LYS A 305 -8.97 21.13 -8.42
CA LYS A 305 -9.05 19.92 -9.25
C LYS A 305 -7.94 19.85 -10.30
N LYS A 306 -7.65 20.97 -10.98
CA LYS A 306 -6.54 21.03 -11.94
C LYS A 306 -5.18 20.83 -11.24
N LEU A 307 -4.99 21.41 -10.06
CA LEU A 307 -3.76 21.29 -9.30
C LEU A 307 -3.50 19.85 -8.85
N VAL A 308 -4.49 19.15 -8.29
CA VAL A 308 -4.30 17.74 -7.87
C VAL A 308 -3.97 16.82 -9.05
N ASN A 309 -4.60 17.04 -10.20
CA ASN A 309 -4.27 16.33 -11.43
C ASN A 309 -2.84 16.62 -11.89
N ALA A 310 -2.48 17.90 -12.00
CA ALA A 310 -1.19 18.32 -12.52
C ALA A 310 -0.03 17.89 -11.61
N LYS A 311 -0.15 18.07 -10.28
CA LYS A 311 0.91 17.65 -9.33
C LYS A 311 1.10 16.14 -9.33
N SER A 312 0.02 15.37 -9.50
CA SER A 312 0.09 13.91 -9.50
C SER A 312 0.72 13.38 -10.79
N ILE A 313 0.33 13.94 -11.95
CA ILE A 313 0.93 13.60 -13.25
C ILE A 313 2.41 14.01 -13.28
N ALA A 314 2.75 15.24 -12.87
CA ALA A 314 4.13 15.70 -12.80
C ALA A 314 4.96 14.86 -11.82
N GLY A 315 4.38 14.53 -10.66
CA GLY A 315 5.00 13.65 -9.67
C GLY A 315 5.33 12.28 -10.26
N LEU A 316 4.34 11.59 -10.85
CA LEU A 316 4.55 10.30 -11.51
C LEU A 316 5.54 10.40 -12.68
N GLY A 317 5.47 11.49 -13.45
CA GLY A 317 6.39 11.78 -14.55
C GLY A 317 7.85 11.95 -14.11
N MET A 318 8.10 12.28 -12.84
CA MET A 318 9.45 12.27 -12.25
C MET A 318 9.79 10.91 -11.61
N ILE A 319 8.84 10.29 -10.90
CA ILE A 319 9.06 9.04 -10.16
C ILE A 319 9.33 7.87 -11.12
N ILE A 320 8.57 7.73 -12.20
CA ILE A 320 8.70 6.60 -13.13
C ILE A 320 10.08 6.58 -13.79
N PRO A 321 10.61 7.69 -14.34
CA PRO A 321 11.99 7.73 -14.82
C PRO A 321 13.03 7.42 -13.74
N LEU A 322 12.84 7.89 -12.50
CA LEU A 322 13.75 7.55 -11.38
C LEU A 322 13.71 6.05 -11.06
N ALA A 323 12.53 5.44 -11.04
CA ALA A 323 12.32 4.01 -10.88
C ALA A 323 13.02 3.20 -11.99
N ILE A 324 12.89 3.66 -13.25
CA ILE A 324 13.55 3.04 -14.40
C ILE A 324 15.08 3.22 -14.31
N ALA A 325 15.57 4.37 -13.85
CA ALA A 325 17.00 4.65 -13.73
C ALA A 325 17.66 3.99 -12.52
N ALA A 326 16.90 3.54 -11.53
CA ALA A 326 17.42 2.98 -10.28
C ALA A 326 18.41 1.84 -10.50
N GLN A 327 18.04 0.84 -11.30
CA GLN A 327 18.90 -0.31 -11.56
C GLN A 327 20.16 0.05 -12.37
N PRO A 328 20.08 0.80 -13.49
CA PRO A 328 21.26 1.28 -14.21
C PRO A 328 22.23 2.07 -13.33
N ILE A 329 21.71 3.02 -12.53
CA ILE A 329 22.53 3.79 -11.58
C ILE A 329 23.16 2.87 -10.55
N ASN A 330 22.39 1.90 -10.04
CA ASN A 330 22.91 1.00 -9.03
C ASN A 330 24.09 0.19 -9.56
N ARG A 331 23.97 -0.36 -10.76
CA ARG A 331 25.04 -1.11 -11.42
C ARG A 331 26.23 -0.25 -11.78
N TRP A 332 26.02 0.98 -12.26
CA TRP A 332 27.11 1.91 -12.52
C TRP A 332 27.95 2.17 -11.26
N ILE A 333 27.30 2.40 -10.11
CA ILE A 333 27.98 2.53 -8.82
C ILE A 333 28.72 1.23 -8.46
N THR A 334 28.11 0.06 -8.67
CA THR A 334 28.76 -1.23 -8.45
C THR A 334 30.03 -1.37 -9.28
N HIS A 335 29.98 -1.14 -10.59
CA HIS A 335 31.14 -1.27 -11.47
C HIS A 335 32.25 -0.30 -11.09
N LYS A 336 31.90 0.93 -10.68
CA LYS A 336 32.88 1.92 -10.24
C LYS A 336 33.57 1.55 -8.93
N LEU A 337 32.86 0.91 -8.00
CA LEU A 337 33.40 0.51 -6.70
C LEU A 337 34.12 -0.83 -6.73
N SER A 338 33.66 -1.79 -7.54
CA SER A 338 34.20 -3.15 -7.60
C SER A 338 35.28 -3.34 -8.67
N GLY A 339 35.35 -2.46 -9.68
CA GLY A 339 36.29 -2.59 -10.81
C GLY A 339 36.01 -3.75 -11.76
N LYS A 340 34.98 -4.58 -11.52
CA LYS A 340 34.65 -5.78 -12.30
C LYS A 340 33.34 -5.61 -13.09
N LYS A 341 33.27 -6.17 -14.31
CA LYS A 341 32.05 -6.24 -15.14
C LYS A 341 31.39 -7.62 -15.01
N GLY A 342 30.08 -7.66 -14.82
CA GLY A 342 29.29 -8.89 -14.71
C GLY A 342 28.28 -8.89 -13.56
N ALA A 343 27.23 -9.71 -13.69
CA ALA A 343 26.23 -9.93 -12.65
C ALA A 343 26.86 -10.61 -11.40
N PRO A 344 26.63 -10.12 -10.17
CA PRO A 344 27.18 -10.69 -8.92
C PRO A 344 26.70 -12.11 -8.57
N ILE A 345 25.98 -12.78 -9.47
CA ILE A 345 25.33 -14.07 -9.22
C ILE A 345 26.34 -15.22 -9.27
N TYR A 346 27.44 -15.06 -9.99
CA TYR A 346 28.44 -16.11 -10.11
C TYR A 346 29.60 -15.90 -9.13
N ASN A 347 29.91 -16.96 -8.38
CA ASN A 347 31.03 -17.00 -7.43
C ASN A 347 32.39 -17.20 -8.13
N ASP A 348 32.48 -17.09 -9.46
CA ASP A 348 33.71 -17.19 -10.25
C ASP A 348 34.17 -15.80 -10.71
N ASP A 349 35.46 -15.48 -10.53
CA ASP A 349 36.05 -14.17 -10.92
C ASP A 349 36.22 -13.99 -12.45
N LYS A 350 35.39 -14.65 -13.25
CA LYS A 350 35.51 -14.68 -14.71
C LYS A 350 34.56 -13.66 -15.34
N GLU A 351 35.11 -12.68 -16.07
CA GLU A 351 34.31 -11.83 -16.96
C GLU A 351 33.69 -12.69 -18.07
N ARG A 352 32.37 -12.85 -18.06
CA ARG A 352 31.64 -13.55 -19.13
C ARG A 352 31.19 -12.54 -20.19
N VAL A 353 31.91 -12.50 -21.30
CA VAL A 353 31.50 -11.75 -22.49
C VAL A 353 30.57 -12.63 -23.33
N LEU A 354 29.29 -12.25 -23.45
CA LEU A 354 28.33 -13.00 -24.26
C LEU A 354 28.67 -12.97 -25.75
N THR A 355 28.46 -14.10 -26.42
CA THR A 355 28.52 -14.20 -27.89
C THR A 355 27.40 -13.38 -28.57
N PRO A 356 27.52 -13.05 -29.86
CA PRO A 356 26.47 -12.32 -30.59
C PRO A 356 25.11 -13.02 -30.59
N GLU A 357 25.09 -14.35 -30.66
CA GLU A 357 23.86 -15.15 -30.64
C GLU A 357 23.19 -15.15 -29.26
N GLU A 358 23.97 -15.30 -28.20
CA GLU A 358 23.48 -15.19 -26.82
C GLU A 358 22.97 -13.79 -26.50
N LYS A 359 23.61 -12.74 -27.02
CA LYS A 359 23.11 -11.35 -26.92
C LYS A 359 21.77 -11.19 -27.63
N LYS A 360 21.61 -11.77 -28.83
CA LYS A 360 20.35 -11.73 -29.59
C LYS A 360 19.23 -12.48 -28.85
N GLN A 361 19.55 -13.64 -28.27
CA GLN A 361 18.60 -14.42 -27.46
C GLN A 361 18.21 -13.68 -26.18
N LEU A 362 19.18 -13.09 -25.47
CA LEU A 362 18.93 -12.29 -24.28
C LEU A 362 18.03 -11.08 -24.57
N ILE A 363 18.29 -10.36 -25.66
CA ILE A 363 17.45 -9.24 -26.10
C ILE A 363 16.01 -9.73 -26.35
N ARG A 364 15.83 -10.84 -27.07
CA ARG A 364 14.50 -11.42 -27.32
C ARG A 364 13.79 -11.80 -26.02
N ASP A 365 14.48 -12.46 -25.09
CA ASP A 365 13.90 -12.87 -23.82
C ASP A 365 13.50 -11.64 -22.96
N LYS A 366 14.27 -10.54 -23.00
CA LYS A 366 13.90 -9.26 -22.35
C LYS A 366 12.61 -8.68 -22.92
N PHE A 367 12.44 -8.74 -24.24
CA PHE A 367 11.20 -8.30 -24.92
C PHE A 367 9.98 -9.16 -24.56
N ILE A 368 10.15 -10.31 -23.91
CA ILE A 368 9.06 -11.13 -23.37
C ILE A 368 8.87 -10.86 -21.86
N ALA A 369 9.97 -10.82 -21.11
CA ALA A 369 9.96 -10.69 -19.66
C ALA A 369 9.39 -9.33 -19.19
N VAL A 370 9.75 -8.23 -19.86
CA VAL A 370 9.25 -6.89 -19.49
C VAL A 370 7.74 -6.78 -19.73
N PRO A 371 7.18 -7.14 -20.91
CA PRO A 371 5.72 -7.17 -21.08
C PRO A 371 5.01 -8.13 -20.13
N LEU A 372 5.61 -9.26 -19.76
CA LEU A 372 5.02 -10.17 -18.78
C LEU A 372 4.87 -9.51 -17.41
N MET A 373 5.88 -8.77 -16.95
CA MET A 373 5.80 -7.99 -15.71
C MET A 373 4.61 -7.01 -15.76
N TRP A 374 4.49 -6.25 -16.85
CA TRP A 374 3.37 -5.32 -17.04
C TRP A 374 2.02 -6.03 -17.21
N ALA A 375 1.97 -7.24 -17.77
CA ALA A 375 0.76 -8.05 -17.86
C ALA A 375 0.30 -8.50 -16.47
N VAL A 376 1.22 -8.92 -15.59
CA VAL A 376 0.92 -9.25 -14.18
C VAL A 376 0.45 -8.00 -13.43
N THR A 377 1.10 -6.85 -13.64
CA THR A 377 0.65 -5.57 -13.09
C THR A 377 -0.77 -5.22 -13.58
N GLY A 378 -1.01 -5.33 -14.89
CA GLY A 378 -2.34 -5.15 -15.48
C GLY A 378 -3.37 -6.08 -14.84
N LEU A 379 -3.10 -7.37 -14.73
CA LEU A 379 -3.96 -8.35 -14.05
C LEU A 379 -4.24 -8.01 -12.59
N SER A 380 -3.24 -7.53 -11.86
CA SER A 380 -3.41 -7.10 -10.46
C SER A 380 -4.31 -5.86 -10.32
N MET A 381 -4.47 -5.11 -11.41
CA MET A 381 -5.26 -3.87 -11.49
C MET A 381 -6.59 -4.05 -12.23
N LEU A 382 -6.74 -5.10 -13.06
CA LEU A 382 -7.92 -5.41 -13.90
C LEU A 382 -9.22 -5.67 -13.10
N MET A 383 -9.14 -5.73 -11.78
CA MET A 383 -10.33 -5.72 -10.92
C MET A 383 -11.07 -4.36 -10.94
N ASP A 384 -10.40 -3.30 -11.38
CA ASP A 384 -10.98 -1.98 -11.61
C ASP A 384 -10.63 -1.45 -13.01
N LYS A 385 -11.60 -0.85 -13.69
CA LYS A 385 -11.37 -0.25 -15.03
C LYS A 385 -10.34 0.87 -14.88
N PRO A 386 -9.25 0.88 -15.66
CA PRO A 386 -8.24 1.93 -15.57
C PRO A 386 -8.89 3.29 -15.82
N SER A 387 -8.64 4.24 -14.92
CA SER A 387 -9.19 5.60 -14.99
C SER A 387 -8.13 6.60 -14.58
N LEU A 388 -8.15 7.81 -15.13
CA LEU A 388 -7.18 8.86 -14.81
C LEU A 388 -7.10 9.19 -13.30
N LYS A 389 -8.16 8.87 -12.54
CA LYS A 389 -8.23 9.05 -11.10
C LYS A 389 -7.25 8.15 -10.32
N MET A 390 -6.87 7.01 -10.88
CA MET A 390 -5.88 6.10 -10.27
C MET A 390 -4.50 6.75 -10.11
N PHE A 391 -4.23 7.80 -10.90
CA PHE A 391 -2.97 8.52 -10.86
C PHE A 391 -2.97 9.63 -9.82
N GLN A 392 -4.10 9.99 -9.23
CA GLN A 392 -4.18 11.06 -8.22
C GLN A 392 -3.68 10.59 -6.86
N PHE A 393 -2.70 11.30 -6.29
CA PHE A 393 -2.25 11.03 -4.93
C PHE A 393 -3.28 11.50 -3.91
N LYS A 394 -3.70 10.60 -3.02
CA LYS A 394 -4.65 10.87 -1.93
C LYS A 394 -3.96 10.88 -0.56
N ASN A 395 -2.68 10.59 -0.48
CA ASN A 395 -1.86 10.71 0.71
C ASN A 395 -0.38 10.96 0.33
N ILE A 396 0.47 11.19 1.34
CA ILE A 396 1.93 11.27 1.18
C ILE A 396 2.54 9.95 0.73
N PHE A 397 1.85 8.84 0.98
CA PHE A 397 2.21 7.55 0.42
C PHE A 397 1.41 7.32 -0.86
N PRO A 398 2.01 6.69 -1.89
CA PRO A 398 1.27 6.33 -3.09
C PRO A 398 0.16 5.33 -2.77
N THR A 399 -0.93 5.42 -3.53
CA THR A 399 -1.98 4.40 -3.56
C THR A 399 -1.41 3.06 -3.98
N MET A 400 -2.08 1.98 -3.64
CA MET A 400 -1.68 0.63 -4.08
C MET A 400 -1.53 0.54 -5.61
N ASP A 401 -2.37 1.24 -6.38
CA ASP A 401 -2.29 1.24 -7.83
C ASP A 401 -1.09 2.03 -8.36
N GLN A 402 -0.83 3.21 -7.80
CA GLN A 402 0.38 3.97 -8.11
C GLN A 402 1.63 3.17 -7.75
N ALA A 403 1.65 2.53 -6.58
CA ALA A 403 2.76 1.72 -6.13
C ALA A 403 2.98 0.51 -7.04
N ARG A 404 1.92 -0.15 -7.51
CA ARG A 404 2.01 -1.22 -8.52
C ARG A 404 2.65 -0.72 -9.80
N ILE A 405 2.23 0.44 -10.32
CA ILE A 405 2.81 1.02 -11.54
C ILE A 405 4.29 1.39 -11.35
N ILE A 406 4.61 2.11 -10.27
CA ILE A 406 5.99 2.54 -9.97
C ILE A 406 6.89 1.31 -9.79
N SER A 407 6.41 0.30 -9.06
CA SER A 407 7.18 -0.92 -8.80
C SER A 407 7.33 -1.76 -10.05
N ALA A 408 6.30 -1.88 -10.89
CA ALA A 408 6.41 -2.52 -12.19
C ALA A 408 7.48 -1.86 -13.07
N ALA A 409 7.61 -0.54 -13.03
CA ALA A 409 8.68 0.17 -13.71
C ALA A 409 10.07 -0.19 -13.14
N THR A 410 10.22 -0.22 -11.81
CA THR A 410 11.46 -0.64 -11.13
C THR A 410 11.84 -2.09 -11.45
N PHE A 411 10.90 -3.03 -11.37
CA PHE A 411 11.12 -4.44 -11.72
C PHE A 411 11.43 -4.60 -13.21
N SER A 412 10.69 -3.92 -14.09
CA SER A 412 10.98 -3.93 -15.52
C SER A 412 12.38 -3.43 -15.84
N SER A 413 12.85 -2.39 -15.13
CA SER A 413 14.23 -1.92 -15.25
C SER A 413 15.26 -2.98 -14.86
N ARG A 414 14.99 -3.75 -13.80
CA ARG A 414 15.83 -4.89 -13.42
C ARG A 414 15.89 -5.97 -14.49
N LEU A 415 14.74 -6.33 -15.07
CA LEU A 415 14.67 -7.31 -16.16
C LEU A 415 15.40 -6.80 -17.42
N ALA A 416 15.19 -5.53 -17.78
CA ALA A 416 15.84 -4.92 -18.93
C ALA A 416 17.35 -4.78 -18.76
N ALA A 417 17.82 -4.53 -17.53
CA ALA A 417 19.24 -4.42 -17.22
C ALA A 417 19.95 -5.78 -17.24
N ALA A 418 19.26 -6.93 -17.03
CA ALA A 418 19.88 -8.26 -16.92
C ALA A 418 21.02 -8.50 -17.95
N GLU A 419 22.18 -8.95 -17.48
CA GLU A 419 23.37 -9.12 -18.31
C GLU A 419 23.41 -10.50 -18.98
N ASP A 420 22.72 -11.50 -18.44
CA ASP A 420 22.64 -12.84 -19.05
C ASP A 420 21.24 -13.48 -18.95
N SER A 421 21.04 -14.56 -19.71
CA SER A 421 19.74 -15.25 -19.84
C SER A 421 19.32 -16.04 -18.59
N ASN A 422 20.27 -16.44 -17.74
CA ASN A 422 19.98 -17.11 -16.48
C ASN A 422 19.57 -16.09 -15.41
N GLU A 423 20.31 -14.97 -15.31
CA GLU A 423 19.96 -13.80 -14.50
C GLU A 423 18.56 -13.33 -14.89
N LEU A 424 18.26 -13.19 -16.19
CA LEU A 424 16.94 -12.75 -16.63
C LEU A 424 15.83 -13.72 -16.20
N LYS A 425 16.01 -15.03 -16.35
CA LYS A 425 14.98 -16.02 -15.97
C LYS A 425 14.76 -16.07 -14.47
N GLU A 426 15.82 -16.03 -13.68
CA GLU A 426 15.74 -15.99 -12.22
C GLU A 426 15.08 -14.69 -11.75
N ASN A 427 15.55 -13.54 -12.26
CA ASN A 427 14.96 -12.24 -11.96
C ASN A 427 13.48 -12.18 -12.37
N THR A 428 13.09 -12.73 -13.52
CA THR A 428 11.69 -12.73 -13.97
C THR A 428 10.78 -13.47 -13.00
N ILE A 429 11.13 -14.72 -12.63
CA ILE A 429 10.30 -15.52 -11.71
C ILE A 429 10.25 -14.86 -10.34
N ARG A 430 11.40 -14.41 -9.83
CA ARG A 430 11.52 -13.77 -8.53
C ARG A 430 10.73 -12.47 -8.49
N ASP A 431 10.99 -11.56 -9.42
CA ASP A 431 10.43 -10.20 -9.41
C ASP A 431 8.90 -10.23 -9.59
N ILE A 432 8.37 -11.13 -10.45
CA ILE A 432 6.93 -11.35 -10.58
C ILE A 432 6.31 -11.84 -9.26
N ALA A 433 6.96 -12.78 -8.59
CA ALA A 433 6.41 -13.36 -7.38
C ALA A 433 6.60 -12.45 -6.15
N THR A 434 7.68 -11.67 -6.08
CA THR A 434 7.88 -10.55 -5.14
C THR A 434 6.80 -9.49 -5.33
N PHE A 435 6.59 -9.02 -6.56
CA PHE A 435 5.52 -8.10 -6.89
C PHE A 435 4.16 -8.66 -6.48
N SER A 436 3.89 -9.92 -6.81
CA SER A 436 2.60 -10.53 -6.51
C SER A 436 2.34 -10.64 -5.01
N SER A 437 3.36 -11.04 -4.24
CA SER A 437 3.27 -11.19 -2.79
C SER A 437 2.99 -9.85 -2.11
N PHE A 438 3.74 -8.80 -2.46
CA PHE A 438 3.62 -7.49 -1.81
C PHE A 438 2.38 -6.71 -2.20
N TYR A 439 1.97 -6.75 -3.48
CA TYR A 439 0.97 -5.81 -3.98
C TYR A 439 -0.45 -6.38 -4.06
N PHE A 440 -0.66 -7.70 -3.94
CA PHE A 440 -2.02 -8.25 -3.92
C PHE A 440 -2.21 -9.59 -3.18
N LEU A 441 -1.27 -10.54 -3.23
CA LEU A 441 -1.49 -11.86 -2.60
C LEU A 441 -1.55 -11.80 -1.08
N GLY A 442 -0.69 -10.97 -0.46
CA GLY A 442 -0.68 -10.77 0.98
C GLY A 442 -2.02 -10.27 1.56
N ASP A 443 -2.69 -9.36 0.85
CA ASP A 443 -4.03 -8.86 1.22
C ASP A 443 -5.08 -9.99 1.18
N TYR A 444 -5.00 -10.90 0.22
CA TYR A 444 -5.90 -12.06 0.15
C TYR A 444 -5.64 -13.06 1.26
N ALA A 445 -4.37 -13.31 1.60
CA ALA A 445 -4.02 -14.16 2.74
C ALA A 445 -4.58 -13.58 4.05
N ALA A 446 -4.37 -12.28 4.30
CA ALA A 446 -4.93 -11.58 5.46
C ALA A 446 -6.47 -11.71 5.51
N LYS A 447 -7.13 -11.52 4.37
CA LYS A 447 -8.59 -11.63 4.24
C LYS A 447 -9.10 -13.05 4.50
N ALA A 448 -8.38 -14.07 4.01
CA ALA A 448 -8.72 -15.46 4.24
C ALA A 448 -8.63 -15.83 5.71
N ILE A 449 -7.54 -15.40 6.37
CA ILE A 449 -7.34 -15.56 7.82
C ILE A 449 -8.44 -14.84 8.59
N ALA A 450 -8.77 -13.60 8.22
CA ALA A 450 -9.85 -12.85 8.85
C ALA A 450 -11.21 -13.55 8.71
N THR A 451 -11.50 -14.09 7.53
CA THR A 451 -12.74 -14.85 7.26
C THR A 451 -12.80 -16.12 8.12
N PHE A 452 -11.67 -16.82 8.26
CA PHE A 452 -11.56 -18.02 9.10
C PHE A 452 -11.74 -17.69 10.59
N ILE A 453 -11.02 -16.69 11.11
CA ILE A 453 -11.12 -16.26 12.50
C ILE A 453 -12.53 -15.79 12.82
N GLU A 454 -13.17 -14.99 11.96
CA GLU A 454 -14.55 -14.54 12.16
C GLU A 454 -15.52 -15.72 12.27
N LYS A 455 -15.37 -16.77 11.45
CA LYS A 455 -16.24 -17.96 11.47
C LYS A 455 -16.07 -18.81 12.73
N HIS A 456 -14.87 -18.85 13.30
CA HIS A 456 -14.54 -19.68 14.46
C HIS A 456 -14.54 -18.91 15.80
N ASN A 457 -14.74 -17.59 15.76
CA ASN A 457 -14.82 -16.78 16.97
C ASN A 457 -16.21 -16.89 17.61
N LYS A 458 -16.24 -17.31 18.87
CA LYS A 458 -17.48 -17.42 19.67
C LYS A 458 -18.01 -16.07 20.14
N ASP A 459 -17.19 -15.02 20.12
CA ASP A 459 -17.55 -13.71 20.67
C ASP A 459 -18.23 -12.79 19.65
N GLY A 460 -18.53 -13.28 18.44
CA GLY A 460 -19.29 -12.53 17.42
C GLY A 460 -18.57 -11.33 16.80
N ILE A 461 -17.26 -11.16 17.05
CA ILE A 461 -16.47 -10.05 16.49
C ILE A 461 -16.37 -10.20 14.96
N LYS A 462 -16.93 -9.23 14.24
CA LYS A 462 -16.87 -9.15 12.76
C LYS A 462 -15.57 -8.47 12.34
N LEU A 463 -14.71 -9.18 11.63
CA LEU A 463 -13.42 -8.70 11.09
C LEU A 463 -13.52 -8.24 9.63
N ILE A 464 -14.59 -8.59 8.93
CA ILE A 464 -14.80 -8.25 7.53
C ILE A 464 -16.15 -7.54 7.29
N ASN A 465 -16.13 -6.57 6.38
CA ASN A 465 -17.29 -5.97 5.76
C ASN A 465 -17.61 -6.70 4.44
N ARG A 466 -18.86 -7.15 4.28
CA ARG A 466 -19.40 -7.75 3.05
C ARG A 466 -20.22 -6.70 2.34
N LEU A 467 -19.77 -6.29 1.16
CA LEU A 467 -20.36 -5.23 0.36
C LEU A 467 -21.46 -5.74 -0.58
N LYS A 468 -21.43 -7.04 -0.90
CA LYS A 468 -22.37 -7.72 -1.80
C LYS A 468 -22.36 -9.22 -1.56
N GLU A 469 -23.52 -9.86 -1.48
CA GLU A 469 -23.63 -11.31 -1.48
C GLU A 469 -23.42 -11.88 -2.89
N PRO A 470 -22.94 -13.12 -3.00
CA PRO A 470 -22.86 -13.79 -4.28
C PRO A 470 -24.27 -14.00 -4.86
N ALA A 471 -24.40 -13.96 -6.18
CA ALA A 471 -25.66 -14.27 -6.83
C ALA A 471 -26.15 -15.68 -6.45
N GLU A 472 -27.46 -15.87 -6.36
CA GLU A 472 -28.06 -17.18 -6.13
C GLU A 472 -27.61 -18.17 -7.21
N GLY A 473 -27.21 -19.38 -6.81
CA GLY A 473 -26.65 -20.38 -7.72
C GLY A 473 -25.19 -20.17 -8.14
N ALA A 474 -24.48 -19.18 -7.60
CA ALA A 474 -23.08 -18.92 -7.98
C ALA A 474 -22.16 -20.13 -7.76
N ASN A 475 -21.35 -20.45 -8.78
CA ASN A 475 -20.37 -21.53 -8.70
C ASN A 475 -19.16 -21.15 -7.82
N ILE A 476 -18.26 -22.11 -7.56
CA ILE A 476 -17.12 -21.91 -6.65
C ILE A 476 -16.22 -20.74 -7.09
N LEU A 477 -15.94 -20.61 -8.39
CA LEU A 477 -15.12 -19.53 -8.93
C LEU A 477 -15.81 -18.16 -8.79
N GLN A 478 -17.12 -18.10 -9.05
CA GLN A 478 -17.92 -16.89 -8.88
C GLN A 478 -18.03 -16.49 -7.40
N LYS A 479 -18.17 -17.45 -6.48
CA LYS A 479 -18.15 -17.21 -5.03
C LYS A 479 -16.78 -16.70 -4.58
N PHE A 480 -15.69 -17.30 -5.08
CA PHE A 480 -14.34 -16.84 -4.81
C PHE A 480 -14.13 -15.41 -5.34
N TRP A 481 -14.54 -15.14 -6.59
CA TRP A 481 -14.43 -13.81 -7.19
C TRP A 481 -15.28 -12.77 -6.46
N ASN A 482 -16.48 -13.13 -6.05
CA ASN A 482 -17.34 -12.29 -5.23
C ASN A 482 -16.68 -11.98 -3.88
N TRP A 483 -16.15 -12.98 -3.19
CA TRP A 483 -15.42 -12.77 -1.94
C TRP A 483 -14.18 -11.88 -2.14
N ALA A 484 -13.38 -12.14 -3.17
CA ALA A 484 -12.20 -11.36 -3.50
C ALA A 484 -12.53 -9.88 -3.72
N LYS A 485 -13.65 -9.60 -4.42
CA LYS A 485 -14.08 -8.25 -4.83
C LYS A 485 -14.91 -7.52 -3.77
N HIS A 486 -15.85 -8.21 -3.15
CA HIS A 486 -16.92 -7.65 -2.32
C HIS A 486 -16.74 -7.93 -0.82
N THR A 487 -15.61 -8.50 -0.40
CA THR A 487 -15.24 -8.59 1.01
C THR A 487 -14.07 -7.66 1.30
N LYS A 488 -14.18 -6.85 2.34
CA LYS A 488 -13.15 -5.91 2.81
C LYS A 488 -12.83 -6.22 4.27
N MET A 489 -11.55 -6.19 4.63
CA MET A 489 -11.17 -6.26 6.04
C MET A 489 -11.52 -4.94 6.71
N LYS A 490 -12.03 -5.03 7.94
CA LYS A 490 -12.23 -3.84 8.76
C LYS A 490 -10.89 -3.25 9.17
N SER A 491 -10.85 -1.93 9.24
CA SER A 491 -9.71 -1.24 9.84
C SER A 491 -9.68 -1.47 11.36
N THR A 492 -8.50 -1.32 11.96
CA THR A 492 -8.38 -1.25 13.43
C THR A 492 -9.35 -0.20 14.00
N ASP A 493 -9.52 0.96 13.36
CA ASP A 493 -10.41 2.02 13.85
C ASP A 493 -11.88 1.60 13.81
N GLU A 494 -12.33 0.92 12.74
CA GLU A 494 -13.69 0.35 12.66
C GLU A 494 -13.93 -0.68 13.77
N LEU A 495 -12.94 -1.52 14.07
CA LEU A 495 -13.04 -2.53 15.12
C LEU A 495 -13.08 -1.88 16.51
N LEU A 496 -12.25 -0.88 16.76
CA LEU A 496 -12.20 -0.20 18.05
C LEU A 496 -13.43 0.70 18.27
N GLY A 497 -13.92 1.35 17.21
CA GLY A 497 -15.10 2.20 17.25
C GLY A 497 -16.40 1.41 17.37
N SER A 498 -16.50 0.23 16.78
CA SER A 498 -17.73 -0.59 16.82
C SER A 498 -17.95 -1.39 18.10
N ILE A 499 -16.95 -1.49 18.98
CA ILE A 499 -17.01 -2.31 20.19
C ILE A 499 -16.98 -1.38 21.41
N GLY A 500 -17.96 -1.48 22.31
CA GLY A 500 -17.99 -0.69 23.55
C GLY A 500 -17.09 -1.23 24.66
N ASP A 501 -16.99 -2.55 24.75
CA ASP A 501 -16.25 -3.28 25.79
C ASP A 501 -14.73 -3.29 25.54
N GLU A 502 -13.95 -2.93 26.56
CA GLU A 502 -12.50 -2.79 26.46
C GLU A 502 -11.75 -4.12 26.25
N ALA A 503 -12.23 -5.22 26.87
CA ALA A 503 -11.64 -6.54 26.71
C ALA A 503 -11.90 -7.09 25.29
N LEU A 504 -13.11 -6.90 24.77
CA LEU A 504 -13.44 -7.25 23.39
C LEU A 504 -12.70 -6.39 22.37
N ARG A 505 -12.45 -5.10 22.64
CA ARG A 505 -11.58 -4.25 21.81
C ARG A 505 -10.17 -4.80 21.74
N LEU A 506 -9.59 -5.18 22.88
CA LEU A 506 -8.24 -5.75 22.93
C LEU A 506 -8.17 -7.06 22.15
N LYS A 507 -9.18 -7.92 22.29
CA LYS A 507 -9.27 -9.17 21.53
C LYS A 507 -9.42 -8.91 20.03
N ALA A 508 -10.29 -8.00 19.61
CA ALA A 508 -10.46 -7.61 18.21
C ALA A 508 -9.17 -7.07 17.60
N ARG A 509 -8.44 -6.23 18.36
CA ARG A 509 -7.13 -5.70 17.99
C ARG A 509 -6.11 -6.82 17.79
N ASN A 510 -6.05 -7.78 18.69
CA ASN A 510 -5.12 -8.91 18.58
C ASN A 510 -5.46 -9.81 17.38
N MET A 511 -6.74 -10.10 17.13
CA MET A 511 -7.17 -10.87 15.96
C MET A 511 -6.85 -10.16 14.64
N ARG A 512 -7.01 -8.84 14.59
CA ARG A 512 -6.60 -8.04 13.43
C ARG A 512 -5.09 -8.05 13.23
N GLY A 513 -4.33 -7.97 14.32
CA GLY A 513 -2.87 -8.14 14.33
C GLY A 513 -2.44 -9.52 13.83
N LEU A 514 -3.14 -10.59 14.20
CA LEU A 514 -2.89 -11.94 13.68
C LEU A 514 -3.12 -12.04 12.17
N CYS A 515 -4.15 -11.39 11.63
CA CYS A 515 -4.36 -11.33 10.18
C CYS A 515 -3.18 -10.65 9.47
N GLN A 516 -2.64 -9.58 10.06
CA GLN A 516 -1.49 -8.86 9.51
C GLN A 516 -0.18 -9.66 9.65
N LEU A 517 0.00 -10.37 10.78
CA LEU A 517 1.11 -11.31 10.94
C LEU A 517 1.01 -12.46 9.93
N GLY A 518 -0.21 -12.92 9.63
CA GLY A 518 -0.47 -13.90 8.58
C GLY A 518 -0.09 -13.39 7.19
N ASN A 519 -0.37 -12.12 6.88
CA ASN A 519 0.10 -11.45 5.66
C ASN A 519 1.64 -11.48 5.56
N ILE A 520 2.31 -11.05 6.63
CA ILE A 520 3.77 -11.02 6.73
C ILE A 520 4.36 -12.43 6.63
N GLY A 521 3.80 -13.39 7.37
CA GLY A 521 4.21 -14.79 7.37
C GLY A 521 4.01 -15.47 6.02
N PHE A 522 2.87 -15.23 5.35
CA PHE A 522 2.64 -15.71 3.99
C PHE A 522 3.68 -15.17 3.01
N SER A 523 3.96 -13.87 3.08
CA SER A 523 4.97 -13.23 2.23
C SER A 523 6.39 -13.74 2.53
N LEU A 524 6.72 -13.99 3.80
CA LEU A 524 7.99 -14.60 4.22
C LEU A 524 8.13 -16.02 3.66
N LEU A 525 7.10 -16.84 3.74
CA LEU A 525 7.13 -18.22 3.26
C LEU A 525 7.16 -18.29 1.73
N SER A 526 6.37 -17.46 1.05
CA SER A 526 6.35 -17.40 -0.41
C SER A 526 7.68 -16.91 -0.96
N LEU A 527 8.22 -15.81 -0.43
CA LEU A 527 9.43 -15.17 -0.95
C LEU A 527 10.73 -15.75 -0.40
N GLY A 528 10.77 -16.08 0.88
CA GLY A 528 11.97 -16.53 1.57
C GLY A 528 12.24 -18.03 1.43
N VAL A 529 11.21 -18.85 1.18
CA VAL A 529 11.33 -20.31 1.16
C VAL A 529 10.96 -20.88 -0.20
N PHE A 530 9.74 -20.62 -0.69
CA PHE A 530 9.23 -21.29 -1.89
C PHE A 530 9.96 -20.88 -3.16
N ILE A 531 10.15 -19.57 -3.41
CA ILE A 531 10.84 -19.10 -4.61
C ILE A 531 12.29 -19.59 -4.68
N PRO A 532 13.14 -19.44 -3.64
CA PRO A 532 14.53 -19.92 -3.70
C PRO A 532 14.64 -21.43 -3.92
N ILE A 533 13.75 -22.24 -3.35
CA ILE A 533 13.72 -23.69 -3.57
C ILE A 533 13.31 -24.00 -5.01
N TYR A 534 12.27 -23.35 -5.52
CA TYR A 534 11.81 -23.55 -6.89
C TYR A 534 12.88 -23.16 -7.92
N THR A 535 13.48 -21.98 -7.78
CA THR A 535 14.52 -21.50 -8.71
C THR A 535 15.76 -22.40 -8.67
N ARG A 536 16.25 -22.79 -7.49
CA ARG A 536 17.39 -23.71 -7.37
C ARG A 536 17.09 -25.10 -7.93
N THR A 537 15.89 -25.64 -7.70
CA THR A 537 15.52 -26.95 -8.25
C THR A 537 15.51 -26.92 -9.77
N GLN A 538 15.07 -25.82 -10.38
CA GLN A 538 15.10 -25.63 -11.83
C GLN A 538 16.52 -25.43 -12.37
N SER A 539 17.36 -24.63 -11.69
CA SER A 539 18.77 -24.44 -12.07
C SER A 539 19.55 -25.73 -11.97
N ASN A 540 19.43 -26.47 -10.86
CA ASN A 540 20.09 -27.77 -10.67
C ASN A 540 19.62 -28.82 -11.69
N LYS A 541 18.33 -28.83 -12.05
CA LYS A 541 17.82 -29.70 -13.12
C LYS A 541 18.42 -29.36 -14.48
N LYS A 542 18.60 -28.08 -14.79
CA LYS A 542 19.22 -27.64 -16.05
C LYS A 542 20.72 -27.88 -16.09
N GLU A 543 21.43 -27.67 -15.00
CA GLU A 543 22.84 -28.02 -14.90
C GLU A 543 23.05 -29.53 -15.03
N LYS A 544 22.19 -30.35 -14.41
CA LYS A 544 22.17 -31.80 -14.64
C LYS A 544 21.89 -32.13 -16.10
N MET A 545 20.87 -31.56 -16.73
CA MET A 545 20.60 -31.79 -18.16
C MET A 545 21.74 -31.31 -19.09
N ARG A 546 22.43 -30.21 -18.78
CA ARG A 546 23.61 -29.76 -19.54
C ARG A 546 24.82 -30.67 -19.30
N HIS A 547 25.01 -31.15 -18.08
CA HIS A 547 26.01 -32.16 -17.78
C HIS A 547 25.69 -33.46 -18.50
N ASP A 548 24.45 -33.93 -18.48
CA ASP A 548 24.01 -35.15 -19.17
C ASP A 548 24.15 -35.00 -20.69
N GLN A 549 23.78 -33.86 -21.28
CA GLN A 549 24.00 -33.56 -22.70
C GLN A 549 25.49 -33.47 -23.07
N ASN A 550 26.31 -32.82 -22.25
CA ASN A 550 27.76 -32.77 -22.47
C ASN A 550 28.42 -34.15 -22.28
N THR A 551 27.90 -34.98 -21.36
CA THR A 551 28.34 -36.37 -21.15
C THR A 551 27.91 -37.26 -22.33
N THR A 552 26.75 -36.97 -22.94
CA THR A 552 26.28 -37.67 -24.15
C THR A 552 27.09 -37.26 -25.40
N LEU A 553 27.55 -36.00 -25.46
CA LEU A 553 28.43 -35.49 -26.54
C LEU A 553 29.88 -35.95 -26.39
N THR A 554 30.35 -36.23 -25.16
CA THR A 554 31.68 -36.80 -24.90
C THR A 554 31.70 -38.33 -24.91
N ALA A 555 30.54 -39.00 -24.94
CA ALA A 555 30.45 -40.46 -25.04
C ALA A 555 30.76 -41.02 -26.45
N THR A 556 30.98 -40.19 -27.47
CA THR A 556 31.39 -40.61 -28.82
C THR A 556 32.90 -40.69 -29.03
N SER A 557 33.72 -40.56 -27.98
CA SER A 557 35.15 -40.86 -28.02
C SER A 557 35.56 -41.70 -26.79
N THR A 558 36.04 -42.90 -27.08
CA THR A 558 36.42 -44.10 -26.29
C THR A 558 37.09 -43.90 -24.89
N PRO A 559 37.13 -44.96 -24.05
CA PRO A 559 37.03 -44.90 -22.58
C PRO A 559 38.36 -45.00 -21.83
N THR A 560 38.45 -44.46 -20.61
CA THR A 560 39.17 -45.12 -19.49
C THR A 560 38.73 -44.58 -18.11
N SER A 561 38.81 -45.49 -17.14
CA SER A 561 38.38 -45.47 -15.74
C SER A 561 38.80 -44.30 -14.83
N SER A 562 37.88 -43.83 -13.97
CA SER A 562 38.01 -43.91 -12.49
C SER A 562 36.74 -43.39 -11.80
N SER A 563 35.99 -44.32 -11.19
CA SER A 563 34.88 -44.04 -10.28
C SER A 563 35.40 -44.07 -8.84
N LYS A 564 35.09 -43.03 -8.04
CA LYS A 564 34.89 -43.05 -6.57
C LYS A 564 34.83 -41.62 -6.01
N PHE A 565 33.66 -40.98 -6.11
CA PHE A 565 33.27 -39.89 -5.19
C PHE A 565 31.75 -39.63 -5.19
N SER A 566 31.07 -39.93 -6.29
CA SER A 566 29.66 -39.54 -6.50
C SER A 566 28.60 -40.53 -5.98
N GLU A 567 28.97 -41.73 -5.53
CA GLU A 567 28.01 -42.75 -5.10
C GLU A 567 27.52 -42.61 -3.64
N ASN A 568 28.17 -41.80 -2.81
CA ASN A 568 27.82 -41.68 -1.39
C ASN A 568 26.82 -40.55 -1.05
N LEU A 569 26.27 -39.83 -2.03
CA LEU A 569 25.26 -38.79 -1.79
C LEU A 569 23.84 -39.18 -2.25
N ILE A 570 23.65 -40.40 -2.76
CA ILE A 570 22.36 -40.93 -3.18
C ILE A 570 22.07 -42.21 -2.40
N LYS A 571 21.81 -42.08 -1.10
CA LYS A 571 21.01 -43.01 -0.28
C LYS A 571 20.95 -42.43 1.14
N ASP A 572 19.87 -41.74 1.46
CA ASP A 572 18.90 -42.33 2.38
C ASP A 572 17.66 -41.46 2.58
N ASN A 573 16.53 -42.16 2.60
CA ASN A 573 15.18 -41.68 2.78
C ASN A 573 15.02 -40.99 4.14
N SER A 574 14.99 -39.66 4.16
CA SER A 574 14.51 -38.91 5.32
C SER A 574 12.97 -38.96 5.37
N PRO A 575 12.35 -39.53 6.44
CA PRO A 575 10.90 -39.58 6.60
C PRO A 575 10.25 -38.19 6.71
N THR A 576 11.04 -37.14 6.96
CA THR A 576 10.57 -35.76 7.08
C THR A 576 10.02 -35.21 5.75
N PHE A 577 10.51 -35.69 4.60
CA PHE A 577 10.11 -35.19 3.27
C PHE A 577 8.76 -35.76 2.79
N LYS A 578 8.29 -36.89 3.32
CA LYS A 578 6.98 -37.47 2.96
C LYS A 578 5.81 -36.83 3.72
N SER A 579 6.04 -36.27 4.90
CA SER A 579 4.98 -35.65 5.72
C SER A 579 4.43 -34.33 5.15
N PHE A 580 5.07 -33.77 4.12
CA PHE A 580 4.65 -32.50 3.52
C PHE A 580 3.65 -32.65 2.36
N PHE A 581 3.42 -33.88 1.90
CA PHE A 581 2.56 -34.17 0.73
C PHE A 581 1.49 -35.25 1.00
N SER A 582 1.17 -35.52 2.27
CA SER A 582 0.03 -36.36 2.67
C SER A 582 -1.07 -35.55 3.33
#